data_AF-A0A6C2TWE2-F1
#
_entry.id   AF-A0A6C2TWE2-F1
#
_cell.length_a   1.000
_cell.length_b   1.000
_cell.length_c   1.000
_cell.angle_alpha   90.00
_cell.angle_beta   90.00
_cell.angle_gamma   90.00
#
_symmetry.space_group_name_H-M   'P 1'
#
loop_
_entity.id
_entity.type
_entity.pdbx_description
1 polymer ?
#
loop_
_entity_poly.entity_id
_entity_poly.type
_entity_poly.pdbx_seq_one_letter_code
_entity_poly.pdbx_strand_id
1 'polypeptide(L)' 'MEDKKKFKPDKNHKLMDQVRETMRYYHYAYRTEQTYCDWIKRFLAFAEGCRLMP' A
#
# COMPACT_ATOMS: atom_id res chain seq x y z
N MET A 1 5.42 -27.28 -12.18
CA MET A 1 5.58 -26.20 -11.19
C MET A 1 5.19 -24.92 -11.89
N GLU A 2 4.00 -24.39 -11.62
CA GLU A 2 3.54 -23.18 -12.31
C GLU A 2 4.29 -21.97 -11.73
N ASP A 3 5.08 -21.30 -12.58
CA ASP A 3 5.65 -19.99 -12.32
C ASP A 3 4.51 -18.97 -12.14
N LYS A 4 3.99 -18.87 -10.91
CA LYS A 4 3.02 -17.84 -10.55
C LYS A 4 3.72 -16.49 -10.62
N LYS A 5 3.62 -15.84 -11.77
CA LYS A 5 4.12 -14.49 -12.04
C LYS A 5 3.61 -13.57 -10.93
N LYS A 6 4.50 -13.20 -10.00
CA LYS A 6 4.16 -12.32 -8.87
C LYS A 6 3.69 -10.98 -9.44
N PHE A 7 2.52 -10.52 -9.01
CA PHE A 7 2.03 -9.19 -9.37
C PHE A 7 3.05 -8.13 -8.97
N LYS A 8 3.32 -7.21 -9.90
CA LYS A 8 4.17 -6.05 -9.68
C LYS A 8 3.35 -4.82 -10.06
N PRO A 9 3.01 -3.94 -9.10
CA PRO A 9 2.35 -2.68 -9.42
C PRO A 9 3.30 -1.79 -10.24
N ASP A 10 2.72 -0.82 -10.95
CA ASP A 10 3.52 0.08 -11.79
C ASP A 10 4.46 0.92 -10.90
N LYS A 11 5.75 0.91 -11.21
CA LYS A 11 6.77 1.66 -10.45
C LYS A 11 6.61 3.17 -10.59
N ASN A 12 5.93 3.64 -11.65
CA ASN A 12 5.70 5.05 -11.90
C ASN A 12 4.53 5.62 -11.08
N HIS A 13 3.71 4.75 -10.49
CA HIS A 13 2.60 5.17 -9.64
C HIS A 13 3.08 5.60 -8.26
N LYS A 14 2.34 6.52 -7.64
CA LYS A 14 2.57 6.90 -6.25
C LYS A 14 2.38 5.68 -5.35
N LEU A 15 3.07 5.65 -4.21
CA LEU A 15 3.03 4.53 -3.25
C LEU A 15 1.59 4.07 -2.94
N MET A 16 0.68 5.03 -2.70
CA MET A 16 -0.71 4.70 -2.39
C MET A 16 -1.44 4.05 -3.56
N ASP A 17 -1.13 4.44 -4.79
CA ASP A 17 -1.77 3.86 -5.98
C ASP A 17 -1.24 2.44 -6.23
N GLN A 18 0.05 2.19 -5.99
CA GLN A 18 0.63 0.84 -6.02
C GLN A 18 -0.03 -0.10 -4.98
N VAL A 19 -0.31 0.41 -3.79
CA VAL A 19 -1.00 -0.35 -2.73
C VAL A 19 -2.42 -0.71 -3.17
N ARG A 20 -3.17 0.24 -3.74
CA ARG A 20 -4.53 0.00 -4.25
C ARG A 20 -4.54 -1.01 -5.38
N GLU A 21 -3.63 -0.90 -6.34
CA GLU A 21 -3.48 -1.85 -7.43
C GLU A 21 -3.22 -3.27 -6.91
N THR A 22 -2.34 -3.39 -5.93
CA THR A 22 -2.04 -4.69 -5.30
C THR A 22 -3.29 -5.25 -4.61
N MET A 23 -4.00 -4.44 -3.84
CA MET A 23 -5.22 -4.88 -3.15
C MET A 23 -6.33 -5.29 -4.12
N ARG A 24 -6.50 -4.56 -5.22
CA ARG A 24 -7.47 -4.88 -6.27
C ARG A 24 -7.08 -6.14 -7.04
N TYR A 25 -5.79 -6.33 -7.30
CA TYR A 25 -5.28 -7.56 -7.92
C TYR A 25 -5.61 -8.80 -7.08
N TYR A 26 -5.53 -8.69 -5.75
CA TYR A 26 -5.92 -9.74 -4.82
C TYR A 26 -7.41 -9.75 -4.46
N HIS A 27 -8.24 -8.97 -5.16
CA HIS A 27 -9.69 -8.90 -4.95
C HIS A 27 -10.12 -8.55 -3.52
N TYR A 28 -9.34 -7.75 -2.81
CA TYR A 28 -9.77 -7.20 -1.52
C TYR A 28 -10.97 -6.26 -1.70
N ALA A 29 -11.82 -6.20 -0.68
CA ALA A 29 -12.98 -5.32 -0.69
C ALA A 29 -12.56 -3.84 -0.71
N TYR A 30 -13.40 -2.99 -1.30
CA TYR A 30 -13.12 -1.55 -1.34
C TYR A 30 -12.98 -0.91 0.06
N ARG A 31 -13.76 -1.39 1.05
CA ARG A 31 -13.66 -0.92 2.43
C ARG A 31 -12.35 -1.33 3.10
N THR A 32 -11.80 -2.49 2.76
CA THR A 32 -10.48 -2.91 3.26
C THR A 32 -9.37 -2.09 2.60
N GLU A 33 -9.48 -1.80 1.30
CA GLU A 33 -8.56 -0.89 0.59
C GLU A 33 -8.48 0.47 1.29
N GLN A 34 -9.63 1.08 1.60
CA GLN A 34 -9.70 2.37 2.30
C GLN A 34 -9.07 2.31 3.69
N THR A 35 -9.40 1.29 4.48
CA THR A 35 -8.92 1.14 5.85
C THR A 35 -7.40 1.00 5.87
N TYR A 36 -6.83 0.14 5.03
CA TYR A 36 -5.39 -0.01 4.93
C TYR A 36 -4.71 1.26 4.43
N CYS A 37 -5.31 1.95 3.45
CA CYS A 37 -4.76 3.23 2.98
C CYS A 37 -4.68 4.28 4.10
N ASP A 38 -5.69 4.32 4.97
CA ASP A 38 -5.69 5.24 6.12
C ASP A 38 -4.61 4.88 7.15
N TRP A 39 -4.50 3.59 7.50
CA TRP A 39 -3.46 3.11 8.41
C TRP A 39 -2.05 3.36 7.89
N ILE A 40 -1.79 3.18 6.60
CA ILE A 40 -0.49 3.45 5.99
C ILE A 40 -0.14 4.95 6.10
N LYS A 41 -1.10 5.83 5.82
CA LYS A 41 -0.89 7.29 5.99
C LYS A 41 -0.56 7.65 7.44
N ARG A 42 -1.32 7.09 8.40
CA ARG A 42 -1.06 7.30 9.84
C ARG A 42 0.31 6.78 10.25
N PHE A 43 0.72 5.62 9.74
CA PHE A 43 2.03 5.05 10.00
C PHE A 43 3.16 5.92 9.43
N LEU A 44 3.02 6.43 8.20
CA LEU A 44 3.99 7.34 7.61
C LEU A 44 4.08 8.64 8.40
N ALA A 45 2.95 9.24 8.77
CA ALA A 45 2.92 10.45 9.60
C ALA A 45 3.55 10.21 10.99
N PHE A 46 3.31 9.05 11.60
CA PHE A 46 3.94 8.66 12.85
C PHE A 46 5.46 8.46 12.68
N ALA A 47 5.88 7.76 11.63
CA ALA A 47 7.29 7.51 11.35
C ALA A 47 8.07 8.79 11.06
N GLU A 48 7.46 9.73 10.31
CA GLU A 48 8.01 11.07 10.07
C GLU A 48 8.04 11.91 11.37
N GLY A 49 6.99 11.84 12.19
CA GLY A 49 6.92 12.50 13.49
C GLY A 49 7.98 11.99 14.47
N CYS A 50 8.26 10.69 14.49
CA CYS A 50 9.35 10.11 15.29
C CYS A 50 10.75 10.51 14.80
N ARG A 51 10.90 10.92 13.54
CA ARG A 51 12.19 11.41 13.00
C ARG A 51 12.50 12.85 13.46
N LEU A 52 11.53 13.56 14.04
CA LEU A 52 11.65 14.93 14.56
C LEU A 52 11.78 15.03 16.09
N MET A 53 11.84 13.91 16.80
CA MET A 53 12.30 13.92 18.20
C MET A 53 13.83 13.82 18.25
N PRO A 54 14.54 14.84 18.77
CA PRO A 54 15.98 14.76 19.04
C PRO A 54 16.31 13.80 20.19
#